data_AF-A0A0F9EAL9-F1
#
_entry.id   AF-A0A0F9EAL9-F1
#
_cell.length_a   1.000
_cell.length_b   1.000
_cell.length_c   1.000
_cell.angle_alpha   90.00
_cell.angle_beta   90.00
_cell.angle_gamma   90.00
#
_symmetry.space_group_name_H-M   'P 1'
#
loop_
_entity.id
_entity.type
_entity.pdbx_description
1 polymer ?
#
loop_
_entity_poly.entity_id
_entity_poly.type
_entity_poly.pdbx_seq_one_letter_code
_entity_poly.pdbx_strand_id
1 'polypeptide(L)' 'MKLYNCPNGSTIRVTGDIQVPPGAPLINKGDILYFQNIDGKYSYCRRGDEVVHLVAWAEVEIV' A
#
# COMPACT_ATOMS: atom_id res chain seq x y z
N MET A 1 9.17 5.72 -4.30
CA MET A 1 8.75 5.24 -5.64
C MET A 1 7.26 5.01 -5.63
N LYS A 2 6.60 5.09 -6.79
CA LYS A 2 5.16 4.84 -6.88
C LYS A 2 4.84 3.36 -6.70
N LEU A 3 3.75 3.06 -5.99
CA LEU A 3 3.31 1.69 -5.73
C LEU A 3 3.05 0.89 -7.03
N TYR A 4 2.51 1.51 -8.08
CA TYR A 4 2.30 0.85 -9.38
C TYR A 4 3.59 0.42 -10.10
N ASN A 5 4.74 0.94 -9.68
CA ASN A 5 6.04 0.48 -10.17
C ASN A 5 6.65 -0.64 -9.31
N CYS A 6 6.00 -0.99 -8.19
CA CYS A 6 6.47 -2.03 -7.29
C CYS A 6 6.13 -3.42 -7.85
N PRO A 7 7.05 -4.40 -7.80
CA PRO A 7 6.71 -5.78 -8.13
C PRO A 7 5.70 -6.35 -7.14
N ASN A 8 4.74 -7.13 -7.66
CA ASN A 8 3.80 -7.90 -6.86
C ASN A 8 4.56 -8.86 -5.92
N GLY A 9 4.08 -8.99 -4.68
CA GLY A 9 4.71 -9.83 -3.64
C GLY A 9 5.86 -9.16 -2.88
N SER A 10 6.08 -7.86 -3.05
CA SER A 10 7.12 -7.12 -2.33
C SER A 10 6.66 -6.69 -0.94
N THR A 11 7.60 -6.58 -0.01
CA THR A 11 7.41 -5.83 1.24
C THR A 11 7.70 -4.37 0.97
N ILE A 12 6.79 -3.49 1.36
CA ILE A 12 6.88 -2.06 1.12
C ILE A 12 6.73 -1.28 2.42
N ARG A 13 7.40 -0.13 2.51
CA ARG A 13 7.14 0.89 3.54
C ARG A 13 6.49 2.11 2.89
N VAL A 14 5.46 2.65 3.53
CA VAL A 14 4.80 3.85 3.02
C VAL A 14 5.57 5.10 3.41
N THR A 15 5.89 5.97 2.45
CA THR A 15 6.79 7.12 2.67
C THR A 15 6.13 8.49 2.45
N GLY A 16 4.95 8.53 1.84
CA GLY A 16 4.20 9.77 1.60
C GLY A 16 2.81 9.78 2.21
N ASP A 17 2.08 10.88 2.00
CA ASP A 17 0.69 11.01 2.40
C ASP A 17 -0.20 10.08 1.59
N ILE A 18 -1.11 9.41 2.30
CA ILE A 18 -1.89 8.30 1.76
C ILE A 18 -3.35 8.73 1.66
N GLN A 19 -3.93 8.56 0.48
CA GLN A 19 -5.39 8.52 0.37
C GLN A 19 -5.86 7.08 0.56
N VAL A 20 -6.64 6.87 1.60
CA VAL A 20 -7.36 5.62 1.84
C VAL A 20 -8.85 5.78 1.45
N PRO A 21 -9.51 4.73 0.95
CA PRO A 21 -10.94 4.76 0.74
C PRO A 21 -11.71 5.02 2.05
N PRO A 22 -12.90 5.66 2.00
CA PRO A 22 -13.73 5.84 3.19
C PRO A 22 -14.15 4.48 3.77
N GLY A 23 -13.94 4.28 5.06
CA GLY A 23 -14.23 3.03 5.77
C GLY A 23 -13.12 1.97 5.71
N ALA A 24 -12.02 2.21 4.99
CA ALA A 24 -10.85 1.36 5.02
C ALA A 24 -9.99 1.61 6.28
N PRO A 25 -9.21 0.62 6.74
CA PRO A 25 -8.26 0.82 7.83
C PRO A 25 -7.32 1.99 7.57
N LEU A 26 -6.99 2.73 8.63
CA LEU A 26 -6.01 3.81 8.55
C LEU A 26 -4.62 3.24 8.30
N ILE A 27 -3.91 3.85 7.36
CA ILE A 27 -2.52 3.56 7.04
C ILE A 27 -1.72 4.82 7.32
N ASN A 28 -0.63 4.67 8.05
CA ASN A 28 0.25 5.79 8.41
C ASN A 28 1.55 5.74 7.61
N LYS A 29 2.18 6.90 7.47
CA LYS A 29 3.55 6.97 6.98
C LYS A 29 4.47 6.16 7.90
N GLY A 30 5.31 5.32 7.32
CA GLY A 30 6.20 4.40 8.01
C GLY A 30 5.65 2.99 8.16
N ASP A 31 4.37 2.76 7.88
CA ASP A 31 3.78 1.41 7.95
C ASP A 31 4.45 0.48 6.93
N ILE A 32 4.74 -0.75 7.38
CA ILE A 32 5.27 -1.82 6.55
C ILE A 32 4.11 -2.73 6.15
N LEU A 33 3.97 -2.94 4.84
CA LEU A 33 2.88 -3.70 4.25
C LEU A 33 3.43 -4.73 3.27
N TYR A 34 2.74 -5.86 3.16
CA TYR A 34 2.95 -6.81 2.09
C TYR A 34 2.06 -6.46 0.90
N PHE A 35 2.65 -6.12 -0.24
CA PHE A 35 1.94 -5.74 -1.46
C PHE A 35 1.66 -6.97 -2.33
N GLN A 36 0.39 -7.24 -2.65
CA GLN A 36 0.03 -8.34 -3.55
C GLN A 36 -0.16 -7.90 -4.99
N ASN A 37 -1.13 -7.03 -5.24
CA ASN A 37 -1.47 -6.56 -6.59
C ASN A 37 -2.26 -5.25 -6.54
N ILE A 38 -2.44 -4.63 -7.70
CA ILE A 38 -3.34 -3.49 -7.91
C ILE A 38 -4.57 -3.96 -8.69
N ASP A 39 -5.74 -3.48 -8.29
CA ASP A 39 -7.00 -3.63 -9.00
C ASP A 39 -7.66 -2.25 -9.18
N GLY A 40 -7.61 -1.73 -10.41
CA GLY A 40 -8.05 -0.38 -10.74
C GLY A 40 -7.30 0.70 -9.95
N LYS A 41 -8.02 1.46 -9.12
CA LYS A 41 -7.46 2.58 -8.34
C LYS A 41 -6.69 2.12 -7.09
N TYR A 42 -7.05 0.97 -6.52
CA TYR A 42 -6.57 0.55 -5.21
C TYR A 42 -5.70 -0.70 -5.29
N SER A 43 -4.81 -0.85 -4.32
CA SER A 43 -4.00 -2.03 -4.13
C SER A 43 -4.61 -2.97 -3.11
N TYR A 44 -4.25 -4.25 -3.20
CA TYR A 44 -4.45 -5.22 -2.15
C TYR A 44 -3.14 -5.39 -1.37
N CYS A 45 -3.11 -4.89 -0.15
CA CYS A 45 -1.98 -5.00 0.77
C CYS A 45 -2.39 -5.69 2.06
N ARG A 46 -1.41 -6.24 2.80
CA ARG A 46 -1.62 -6.81 4.13
C ARG A 46 -0.71 -6.19 5.17
N ARG A 47 -1.26 -5.97 6.36
CA ARG A 47 -0.55 -5.57 7.59
C ARG A 47 -0.83 -6.63 8.66
N GLY A 48 0.04 -7.63 8.75
CA GLY A 48 -0.28 -8.86 9.50
C GLY A 48 -1.46 -9.59 8.86
N ASP A 49 -2.51 -9.84 9.65
CA ASP A 49 -3.76 -10.48 9.17
C ASP A 49 -4.78 -9.48 8.60
N GLU A 50 -4.54 -8.17 8.74
CA GLU A 50 -5.44 -7.13 8.26
C GLU A 50 -5.19 -6.82 6.78
N VAL A 51 -6.27 -6.78 5.99
CA VAL A 51 -6.22 -6.32 4.60
C VAL A 51 -6.38 -4.81 4.57
N VAL A 52 -5.47 -4.13 3.88
CA VAL A 52 -5.48 -2.68 3.73
C VAL A 52 -5.34 -2.29 2.25
N HIS A 53 -5.88 -1.14 1.90
CA HIS A 53 -5.94 -0.67 0.52
C HIS A 53 -5.26 0.69 0.38
N LEU A 54 -4.25 0.78 -0.47
CA LEU A 54 -3.60 2.03 -0.86
C LEU A 54 -4.04 2.43 -2.26
N VAL A 55 -4.00 3.72 -2.58
CA VAL A 55 -4.06 4.15 -3.99
C VAL A 55 -2.82 3.66 -4.75
N ALA A 56 -2.99 3.27 -6.01
CA ALA A 56 -1.91 2.76 -6.87
C ALA A 56 -0.72 3.71 -7.03
N TRP A 57 -0.92 5.03 -6.86
CA TRP A 57 0.12 6.06 -6.94
C TRP A 57 0.68 6.50 -5.58
N ALA A 58 0.44 5.72 -4.52
CA ALA A 58 1.05 5.97 -3.21
C ALA A 58 2.58 5.96 -3.31
N GLU A 59 3.24 6.81 -2.54
CA GLU A 59 4.70 6.82 -2.40
C GLU A 59 5.13 5.77 -1.39
N VAL A 60 5.96 4.84 -1.87
CA VAL A 60 6.45 3.69 -1.10
C VAL A 60 7.93 3.43 -1.38
N GLU A 61 8.58 2.65 -0.54
CA GLU A 61 9.90 2.08 -0.77
C GLU A 61 9.85 0.57 -0.54
N ILE A 62 10.64 -0.20 -1.28
CA ILE A 62 10.79 -1.65 -1.07
C ILE A 62 11.76 -1.87 0.09
N VAL A 63 11.44 -2.82 0.97
CA VAL A 63 12.23 -3.18 2.16
C VAL A 63 12.66 -4.64 2.10
#